data_AF-U9TA55-F1
#
_entry.id   AF-U9TA55-F1
#
_cell.length_a   1.000
_cell.length_b   1.000
_cell.length_c   1.000
_cell.angle_alpha   90.00
_cell.angle_beta   90.00
_cell.angle_gamma   90.00
#
_symmetry.space_group_name_H-M   'P 1'
#
loop_
_entity.id
_entity.type
_entity.pdbx_description
1 polymer ?
#
loop_
_entity_poly.entity_id
_entity_poly.type
_entity_poly.pdbx_seq_one_letter_code
_entity_poly.pdbx_strand_id
1 'polypeptide(L)'
;MTHFSDFSFLARAVSDFCVLVWSLMHIYNIDKFEALRWKTIKRKEVKSIMTILFLLSVTSLLIYDIICTKIKYTEGFIVDPLTKTIIGKPAEEWSPENKRLRHIANRLLMLFYAMENSA
;
A
#
# COMPACT_ATOMS: atom_id res chain seq x y z
N MET A 1 16.20 -4.67 4.05
CA MET A 1 16.06 -3.67 2.96
C MET A 1 15.39 -2.42 3.50
N THR A 2 16.12 -1.50 4.13
CA THR A 2 15.60 -0.18 4.55
C THR A 2 16.70 0.87 4.42
N HIS A 3 17.11 1.12 3.18
CA HIS A 3 17.87 2.32 2.78
C HIS A 3 17.00 3.17 1.84
N PHE A 4 15.68 3.15 2.03
CA PHE A 4 14.80 4.09 1.37
C PHE A 4 14.57 5.27 2.31
N SER A 5 14.82 6.47 1.78
CA SER A 5 14.59 7.75 2.47
C SER A 5 13.17 7.81 3.00
N ASP A 6 12.94 8.49 4.13
CA ASP A 6 11.61 8.69 4.70
C ASP A 6 10.65 9.33 3.69
N PHE A 7 11.19 10.18 2.82
CA PHE A 7 10.47 10.79 1.72
C PHE A 7 9.94 9.77 0.69
N SER A 8 10.62 8.65 0.49
CA SER A 8 10.25 7.67 -0.53
C SER A 8 8.89 7.02 -0.25
N PHE A 9 8.53 6.79 1.02
CA PHE A 9 7.22 6.23 1.38
C PHE A 9 6.09 7.23 1.17
N LEU A 10 6.32 8.50 1.53
CA LEU A 10 5.35 9.56 1.30
C LEU A 10 5.13 9.80 -0.21
N ALA A 11 6.21 9.85 -0.99
CA ALA A 11 6.14 10.02 -2.43
C ALA A 11 5.34 8.89 -3.10
N ARG A 12 5.56 7.63 -2.66
CA ARG A 12 4.80 6.46 -3.13
C ARG A 12 3.32 6.54 -2.75
N ALA A 13 2.99 6.93 -1.52
CA ALA A 13 1.60 7.10 -1.11
C ALA A 13 0.87 8.14 -1.98
N VAL A 14 1.54 9.24 -2.34
CA VAL A 14 0.97 10.26 -3.24
C VAL A 14 0.81 9.72 -4.66
N SER A 15 1.80 9.00 -5.20
CA SER A 15 1.67 8.41 -6.53
C SER A 15 0.55 7.38 -6.58
N ASP A 16 0.44 6.52 -5.57
CA ASP A 16 -0.60 5.49 -5.49
C ASP A 16 -1.99 6.11 -5.38
N PHE A 17 -2.13 7.20 -4.64
CA PHE A 17 -3.38 7.96 -4.57
C PHE A 17 -3.76 8.56 -5.93
N CYS A 18 -2.82 9.18 -6.64
CA CYS A 18 -3.04 9.70 -7.99
C CYS A 18 -3.44 8.59 -8.96
N VAL A 19 -2.78 7.43 -8.89
CA VAL A 19 -3.11 6.25 -9.72
C VAL A 19 -4.51 5.73 -9.38
N LEU A 20 -4.88 5.66 -8.11
CA LEU A 20 -6.22 5.24 -7.69
C LEU A 20 -7.30 6.16 -8.28
N VAL A 21 -7.14 7.49 -8.14
CA VAL A 21 -8.09 8.48 -8.66
C VAL A 21 -8.16 8.41 -10.19
N TRP A 22 -7.01 8.34 -10.86
CA TRP A 22 -6.95 8.16 -12.32
C TRP A 22 -7.66 6.87 -12.77
N SER A 23 -7.44 5.77 -12.07
CA SER A 23 -8.04 4.47 -12.39
C SER A 23 -9.55 4.50 -12.25
N LEU A 24 -10.07 5.13 -11.20
CA LEU A 24 -11.52 5.33 -11.02
C LEU A 24 -12.12 6.17 -12.16
N MET A 25 -11.47 7.27 -12.54
CA MET A 25 -11.92 8.09 -13.67
C MET A 25 -11.86 7.31 -15.00
N HIS A 26 -10.82 6.51 -15.21
CA HIS A 26 -10.66 5.69 -16.41
C HIS A 26 -11.75 4.62 -16.53
N ILE A 27 -12.04 3.90 -15.44
CA ILE A 27 -13.12 2.91 -15.38
C ILE A 27 -14.48 3.57 -15.63
N TYR A 28 -14.69 4.76 -15.07
CA TYR A 28 -15.91 5.53 -15.30
C TYR A 28 -16.07 5.93 -16.78
N ASN A 29 -15.00 6.40 -17.43
CA ASN A 29 -15.05 6.83 -18.82
C ASN A 29 -15.24 5.68 -19.82
N ILE A 30 -14.70 4.49 -19.54
CA ILE A 30 -14.82 3.33 -20.45
C ILE A 30 -16.15 2.62 -20.28
N ASP A 31 -16.47 2.17 -19.07
CA ASP A 31 -17.60 1.26 -18.83
C ASP A 31 -18.67 1.88 -17.91
N LYS A 32 -18.54 3.14 -17.45
CA LYS A 32 -19.47 3.77 -16.49
C LYS A 32 -19.77 2.88 -15.27
N PHE A 33 -18.79 2.13 -14.78
CA PHE A 33 -18.93 1.11 -13.72
C PHE A 33 -19.80 -0.12 -14.05
N GLU A 34 -20.16 -0.37 -15.31
CA GLU A 34 -20.89 -1.58 -15.69
C GLU A 34 -20.09 -2.87 -15.43
N ALA A 35 -18.75 -2.79 -15.52
CA ALA A 35 -17.82 -3.84 -15.12
C ALA A 35 -17.80 -4.11 -13.60
N LEU A 36 -18.20 -3.15 -12.75
CA LEU A 36 -18.32 -3.34 -11.29
C LEU A 36 -19.74 -3.74 -10.86
N ARG A 37 -20.69 -3.87 -11.80
CA ARG A 37 -22.07 -4.24 -11.47
C ARG A 37 -22.09 -5.69 -10.99
N TRP A 38 -22.75 -5.94 -9.86
CA TRP A 38 -22.85 -7.26 -9.22
C TRP A 38 -23.35 -8.37 -10.17
N LYS A 39 -24.21 -8.03 -11.14
CA LYS A 39 -24.69 -8.97 -12.18
C LYS A 39 -23.56 -9.44 -13.11
N THR A 40 -22.62 -8.57 -13.46
CA THR A 40 -21.48 -8.85 -14.34
C THR A 40 -20.40 -9.65 -13.61
N ILE A 41 -20.15 -9.31 -12.35
CA ILE A 41 -19.26 -10.07 -11.44
C ILE A 41 -19.74 -11.52 -11.32
N LYS A 42 -21.07 -11.73 -11.19
CA LYS A 42 -21.66 -13.07 -11.12
C LYS A 42 -21.50 -13.87 -12.42
N ARG A 43 -21.38 -13.22 -13.59
CA ARG A 43 -21.05 -13.86 -14.87
C ARG A 43 -19.56 -14.21 -15.02
N LYS A 44 -18.71 -13.82 -14.05
CA LYS A 44 -17.25 -14.06 -14.04
C LYS A 44 -16.56 -13.59 -15.32
N GLU A 45 -16.96 -12.43 -15.85
CA GLU A 45 -16.26 -11.84 -16.99
C GLU A 45 -14.84 -11.45 -16.59
N VAL A 46 -13.84 -11.90 -17.36
CA VAL A 46 -12.41 -11.70 -17.07
C VAL A 46 -12.08 -10.22 -16.88
N LYS A 47 -12.68 -9.33 -17.69
CA LYS A 47 -12.51 -7.88 -17.60
C LYS A 47 -12.95 -7.31 -16.23
N SER A 48 -14.04 -7.83 -15.68
CA SER A 48 -14.57 -7.42 -14.37
C SER A 48 -13.66 -7.89 -13.23
N ILE A 49 -13.22 -9.15 -13.28
CA ILE A 49 -12.33 -9.74 -12.27
C ILE A 49 -10.99 -9.00 -12.24
N MET A 50 -10.37 -8.74 -13.40
CA MET A 50 -9.11 -8.00 -13.50
C MET A 50 -9.22 -6.59 -12.95
N THR A 51 -10.33 -5.89 -13.25
CA THR A 51 -10.55 -4.52 -12.74
C THR A 51 -10.68 -4.50 -11.22
N ILE A 52 -11.35 -5.49 -10.63
CA ILE A 52 -11.50 -5.62 -9.18
C ILE A 52 -10.17 -5.93 -8.51
N LEU A 53 -9.42 -6.91 -9.04
CA LEU A 53 -8.09 -7.27 -8.52
C LEU A 53 -7.13 -6.07 -8.58
N PHE A 54 -7.16 -5.32 -9.66
CA PHE A 54 -6.35 -4.11 -9.82
C PHE A 54 -6.75 -2.99 -8.84
N LEU A 55 -8.03 -2.68 -8.69
CA LEU A 55 -8.46 -1.68 -7.70
C LEU A 55 -8.11 -2.10 -6.27
N LEU A 56 -8.25 -3.38 -5.98
CA LEU A 56 -7.93 -3.97 -4.70
C LEU A 56 -6.42 -3.93 -4.42
N SER A 57 -5.57 -4.21 -5.42
CA SER A 57 -4.11 -4.14 -5.28
C SER A 57 -3.63 -2.72 -5.04
N VAL A 58 -4.10 -1.74 -5.84
CA VAL A 58 -3.73 -0.32 -5.67
C VAL A 58 -4.20 0.22 -4.32
N THR A 59 -5.41 -0.14 -3.88
CA THR A 59 -5.92 0.28 -2.56
C THR A 59 -5.08 -0.33 -1.42
N SER A 60 -4.68 -1.60 -1.55
CA SER A 60 -3.80 -2.24 -0.57
C SER A 60 -2.42 -1.59 -0.50
N LEU A 61 -1.81 -1.30 -1.64
CA LEU A 61 -0.52 -0.60 -1.74
C LEU A 61 -0.59 0.76 -1.04
N LEU A 62 -1.66 1.52 -1.32
CA LEU A 62 -1.90 2.81 -0.67
C LEU A 62 -2.01 2.68 0.86
N ILE A 63 -2.79 1.71 1.37
CA ILE A 63 -2.91 1.48 2.82
C ILE A 63 -1.56 1.13 3.43
N TYR A 64 -0.79 0.27 2.77
CA TYR A 64 0.55 -0.11 3.21
C TYR A 64 1.48 1.11 3.29
N ASP A 65 1.55 1.91 2.24
CA ASP A 65 2.44 3.07 2.17
C ASP A 65 2.02 4.18 3.16
N ILE A 66 0.71 4.37 3.42
CA ILE A 66 0.21 5.26 4.48
C ILE A 66 0.62 4.77 5.87
N ILE A 67 0.45 3.48 6.17
CA ILE A 67 0.81 2.91 7.48
C ILE A 67 2.33 3.01 7.69
N CYS A 68 3.12 2.65 6.69
CA CYS A 68 4.58 2.77 6.74
C CYS A 68 5.02 4.21 6.95
N THR A 69 4.43 5.16 6.22
CA THR A 69 4.67 6.60 6.41
C THR A 69 4.34 7.01 7.85
N LYS A 70 3.14 6.69 8.35
CA LYS A 70 2.75 7.03 9.72
C LYS A 70 3.76 6.49 10.75
N ILE A 71 4.13 5.21 10.66
CA ILE A 71 5.06 4.59 11.61
C ILE A 71 6.42 5.30 11.57
N LYS A 72 6.96 5.56 10.37
CA LYS A 72 8.29 6.18 10.20
C LYS A 72 8.33 7.61 10.73
N TYR A 73 7.29 8.40 10.47
CA TYR A 73 7.18 9.78 10.99
C TYR A 73 6.89 9.83 12.49
N THR A 74 6.28 8.79 13.07
CA THR A 74 5.97 8.75 14.52
C THR A 74 7.17 8.27 15.36
N GLU A 75 7.93 7.28 14.87
CA GLU A 75 9.10 6.73 15.57
C GLU A 75 10.32 7.66 15.50
N GLY A 76 10.39 8.51 14.48
CA GLY A 76 11.41 9.55 14.36
C GLY A 76 12.83 9.02 14.17
N PHE A 77 13.79 9.86 14.56
CA PHE A 77 15.22 9.60 14.41
C PHE A 77 15.88 9.34 15.75
N ILE A 78 16.88 8.46 15.77
CA ILE A 78 17.76 8.24 16.90
C ILE A 78 19.17 8.72 16.53
N VAL A 79 19.85 9.32 17.49
CA VAL A 79 21.28 9.62 17.37
C VAL A 79 22.02 8.34 17.76
N ASP A 80 22.72 7.74 16.81
CA ASP A 80 23.55 6.58 17.08
C ASP A 80 24.69 6.99 18.04
N PRO A 81 24.78 6.42 19.25
CA PRO A 81 25.74 6.84 20.27
C PRO A 81 27.20 6.64 19.85
N LEU A 82 27.48 5.74 18.89
CA LEU A 82 28.83 5.42 18.42
C LEU A 82 29.31 6.35 17.30
N THR A 83 28.45 6.63 16.32
CA THR A 83 28.81 7.42 15.13
C THR A 83 28.37 8.87 15.20
N LYS A 84 27.57 9.25 16.22
CA LYS A 84 26.88 10.56 16.33
C LYS A 84 26.05 10.93 15.08
N THR A 85 25.74 9.95 14.24
CA THR A 85 24.93 10.17 13.05
C THR A 85 23.44 10.05 13.42
N ILE A 86 22.63 10.91 12.81
CA ILE A 86 21.18 10.86 12.95
C ILE A 86 20.69 9.80 11.98
N ILE A 87 20.26 8.66 12.52
CA ILE A 87 19.71 7.56 11.74
C ILE A 87 18.22 7.39 12.03
N GLY A 88 17.47 6.93 11.04
CA GLY A 88 16.08 6.52 11.28
C GLY A 88 16.06 5.40 12.31
N LYS A 89 15.16 5.50 13.29
CA LYS A 89 15.07 4.50 14.37
C LYS A 89 14.97 3.08 13.79
N PRO A 90 15.85 2.14 14.20
CA PRO A 90 15.83 0.80 13.64
C PRO A 90 14.50 0.10 13.95
N ALA A 91 14.06 -0.72 13.00
CA ALA A 91 12.85 -1.53 13.04
C ALA A 91 12.66 -2.34 14.33
N GLU A 92 13.77 -2.73 14.95
CA GLU A 92 13.86 -3.56 16.15
C GLU A 92 13.59 -2.77 17.43
N GLU A 93 13.73 -1.45 17.42
CA GLU A 93 13.48 -0.58 18.57
C GLU A 93 12.13 0.13 18.52
N TRP A 94 11.35 -0.07 17.46
CA TRP A 94 10.01 0.52 17.37
C TRP A 94 9.11 0.08 18.52
N SER A 95 8.18 0.96 18.90
CA SER A 95 7.15 0.65 19.89
C SER A 95 6.43 -0.66 19.53
N PRO A 96 6.10 -1.51 20.52
CA PRO A 96 5.42 -2.79 20.27
C PRO A 96 4.11 -2.61 19.48
N GLU A 97 3.41 -1.49 19.67
CA GLU A 97 2.20 -1.16 18.90
C GLU A 97 2.51 -0.94 17.41
N ASN A 98 3.55 -0.16 17.10
CA ASN A 98 3.96 0.14 15.73
C ASN A 98 4.55 -1.09 15.03
N LYS A 99 5.25 -1.97 15.76
CA LYS A 99 5.66 -3.29 15.25
C LYS A 99 4.48 -4.13 14.83
N ARG A 100 3.46 -4.25 15.70
CA ARG A 100 2.23 -4.99 15.40
C ARG A 100 1.52 -4.41 14.17
N LEU A 101 1.43 -3.09 14.07
CA LEU A 101 0.82 -2.41 12.92
C LEU A 101 1.58 -2.71 11.62
N ARG A 102 2.92 -2.67 11.64
CA ARG A 102 3.74 -3.08 10.48
C ARG A 102 3.48 -4.53 10.09
N HIS A 103 3.44 -5.45 11.05
CA HIS A 103 3.20 -6.86 10.76
C HIS A 103 1.85 -7.09 10.10
N ILE A 104 0.81 -6.37 10.53
CA ILE A 104 -0.52 -6.41 9.91
C ILE A 104 -0.44 -5.88 8.48
N ALA A 105 0.18 -4.72 8.26
CA ALA A 105 0.33 -4.12 6.93
C ALA A 105 1.10 -5.04 5.96
N ASN A 106 2.19 -5.66 6.41
CA ASN A 106 2.97 -6.62 5.61
C ASN A 106 2.16 -7.86 5.25
N ARG A 107 1.41 -8.43 6.21
CA ARG A 107 0.55 -9.61 5.95
C ARG A 107 -0.54 -9.29 4.94
N LEU A 108 -1.13 -8.10 5.07
CA LEU A 108 -2.15 -7.61 4.15
C LEU A 108 -1.56 -7.50 2.74
N LEU A 109 -0.43 -6.82 2.56
CA LEU A 109 0.27 -6.72 1.28
C LEU A 109 0.61 -8.09 0.67
N MET A 110 1.18 -9.00 1.46
CA MET A 110 1.53 -10.36 1.00
C MET A 110 0.31 -11.17 0.57
N LEU A 111 -0.82 -11.02 1.28
CA LEU A 111 -2.08 -11.70 0.92
C LEU A 111 -2.59 -11.20 -0.44
N PHE A 112 -2.52 -9.90 -0.70
CA PHE A 112 -2.90 -9.35 -2.00
C PHE A 112 -1.97 -9.80 -3.12
N TYR A 113 -0.66 -9.81 -2.89
CA TYR A 113 0.30 -10.34 -3.87
C TYR A 113 0.07 -11.83 -4.17
N ALA A 114 -0.30 -12.61 -3.16
CA ALA A 114 -0.67 -14.01 -3.34
C ALA A 114 -1.95 -14.17 -4.17
N MET A 115 -2.96 -13.30 -3.95
CA MET A 115 -4.19 -13.32 -4.75
C MET A 115 -3.95 -12.94 -6.21
N GLU A 116 -3.12 -11.92 -6.46
CA GLU A 116 -2.76 -11.48 -7.82
C GLU A 116 -2.04 -12.58 -8.60
N ASN A 117 -1.11 -13.32 -7.97
CA ASN A 117 -0.41 -14.43 -8.61
C ASN A 117 -1.26 -15.70 -8.79
N SER A 118 -2.42 -15.79 -8.12
CA SER A 118 -3.30 -16.96 -8.16
C SER A 118 -4.44 -16.84 -9.18
N ALA A 119 -4.65 -15.64 -9.74
CA ALA A 119 -5.67 -15.32 -10.74
C ALA A 119 -5.14 -15.50 -12.17
#